data_AF-A0A7C3BP62-F1
#
_entry.id   AF-A0A7C3BP62-F1
#
_cell.length_a   1.000
_cell.length_b   1.000
_cell.length_c   1.000
_cell.angle_alpha   90.00
_cell.angle_beta   90.00
_cell.angle_gamma   90.00
#
_symmetry.space_group_name_H-M   'P 1'
#
loop_
_entity.id
_entity.type
_entity.pdbx_description
1 polymer ?
#
loop_
_entity_poly.entity_id
_entity_poly.type
_entity_poly.pdbx_seq_one_letter_code
_entity_poly.pdbx_strand_id
1 'polypeptide(L)'
;MFWAPGFLLLQLWPQARQRYATGEQIALSLGLSLAFIPFSLLWITQLGGKLDASSTRYLYSLLGFTALSLGLYRRRQQKKIGNLATSPRWQLGLLTIILLLGFGVRLLTIRDLALPAWVDSVHHVTLARLIAEQGRVPATYQPYVDVAQATYHYGFHAAVAYFSWLSGLDIPQSTLLLGQFYNIAMALQLYLFTYWLTQRRKTALFAALLVALVSNMPAYYVSWGRYTQLSGLLILPVAIILNTETVEEHNKRTLALAVFTLAGLILTHYRVLAFYVGFLVAWWLVKFWDTRREWRLRLREVPQYLGIGLLAGLVLMPWLWETAIALWLRAFLHWGGSPSASTVLMDFSWYYVSRGLDRYLLTVGVLGALVAWFERERFTWVLLIWLGALFIITNPSLVGLPGEGLTNNIAMLITWFIPQAIWSGFVLDTLLEAWLAALPGKEKWCYATLTILLSALCLVGASYQLVALNPDCVLALQADSEGLAWIEAHTASESYFLINSRRWQGEIYMGTDGGYWITPLTGRRTNVPPALYPLGTREATAEIKALNEELQSLYATPASLWQRLRELGVDYIYLGALGGPLDPQTLYATPGFRLRYNNARVQIYEVTAK
;
A
#
# COMPACT_ATOMS: atom_id res chain seq x y z
N MET A 1 13.34 -0.76 16.25
CA MET A 1 13.00 0.63 16.61
C MET A 1 11.74 1.10 15.88
N PHE A 2 11.64 0.97 14.55
CA PHE A 2 10.47 1.41 13.76
C PHE A 2 9.10 0.92 14.28
N TRP A 3 9.04 -0.28 14.86
CA TRP A 3 7.81 -0.90 15.41
C TRP A 3 7.60 -0.68 16.92
N ALA A 4 8.50 0.06 17.58
CA ALA A 4 8.40 0.33 19.01
C ALA A 4 7.11 1.08 19.41
N PRO A 5 6.61 2.07 18.64
CA PRO A 5 5.41 2.82 19.03
C PRO A 5 4.21 1.89 19.25
N GLY A 6 3.92 1.00 18.30
CA GLY A 6 2.78 0.11 18.40
C GLY A 6 2.91 -0.96 19.49
N PHE A 7 4.14 -1.44 19.76
CA PHE A 7 4.37 -2.29 20.93
C PHE A 7 4.02 -1.55 22.23
N LEU A 8 4.44 -0.29 22.37
CA LEU A 8 4.14 0.54 23.55
C LEU A 8 2.63 0.82 23.67
N LEU A 9 1.97 1.18 22.56
CA LEU A 9 0.53 1.41 22.51
C LEU A 9 -0.26 0.15 22.88
N LEU A 10 0.16 -1.03 22.44
CA LEU A 10 -0.49 -2.30 22.80
C LEU A 10 -0.47 -2.55 24.32
N GLN A 11 0.44 -1.92 25.06
CA GLN A 11 0.48 -2.05 26.53
C GLN A 11 -0.70 -1.38 27.24
N LEU A 12 -1.42 -0.48 26.55
CA LEU A 12 -2.69 0.11 27.00
C LEU A 12 -3.85 -0.90 27.01
N TRP A 13 -3.67 -2.05 26.34
CA TRP A 13 -4.61 -3.16 26.35
C TRP A 13 -4.00 -4.43 26.98
N PRO A 14 -3.90 -4.52 28.32
CA PRO A 14 -3.29 -5.66 29.01
C PRO A 14 -3.91 -7.01 28.66
N GLN A 15 -5.24 -7.06 28.43
CA GLN A 15 -5.98 -8.28 28.09
C GLN A 15 -5.58 -8.86 26.73
N ALA A 16 -4.98 -8.07 25.83
CA ALA A 16 -4.46 -8.58 24.56
C ALA A 16 -3.53 -9.78 24.76
N ARG A 17 -2.75 -9.79 25.85
CA ARG A 17 -1.79 -10.86 26.17
C ARG A 17 -2.44 -12.17 26.61
N GLN A 18 -3.70 -12.13 27.03
CA GLN A 18 -4.48 -13.29 27.40
C GLN A 18 -5.21 -13.90 26.20
N ARG A 19 -5.49 -13.09 25.16
CA ARG A 19 -6.25 -13.50 23.97
C ARG A 19 -5.36 -13.83 22.76
N TYR A 20 -4.25 -13.12 22.61
CA TYR A 20 -3.36 -13.18 21.46
C TYR A 20 -1.97 -13.69 21.87
N ALA A 21 -1.43 -14.66 21.13
CA ALA A 21 -0.08 -15.15 21.36
C ALA A 21 0.96 -14.20 20.71
N THR A 22 2.23 -14.58 20.74
CA THR A 22 3.33 -13.66 20.36
C THR A 22 3.23 -13.20 18.91
N GLY A 23 2.91 -14.07 17.95
CA GLY A 23 2.81 -13.69 16.54
C GLY A 23 1.71 -12.67 16.29
N GLU A 24 0.54 -12.89 16.89
CA GLU A 24 -0.63 -12.01 16.82
C GLU A 24 -0.35 -10.66 17.53
N GLN A 25 0.39 -10.66 18.64
CA GLN A 25 0.80 -9.41 19.31
C GLN A 25 1.79 -8.59 18.47
N ILE A 26 2.71 -9.24 17.75
CA ILE A 26 3.61 -8.56 16.81
C ILE A 26 2.80 -7.93 15.68
N ALA A 27 1.84 -8.66 15.12
CA ALA A 27 0.90 -8.20 14.09
C ALA A 27 0.06 -6.98 14.56
N LEU A 28 -0.50 -7.02 15.77
CA LEU A 28 -1.21 -5.88 16.37
C LEU A 28 -0.28 -4.66 16.55
N SER A 29 0.94 -4.90 17.04
CA SER A 29 1.94 -3.84 17.23
C SER A 29 2.38 -3.22 15.91
N LEU A 30 2.47 -4.01 14.85
CA LEU A 30 2.77 -3.54 13.50
C LEU A 30 1.71 -2.54 13.03
N GLY A 31 0.43 -2.94 13.01
CA GLY A 31 -0.66 -2.05 12.55
C GLY A 31 -0.79 -0.78 13.41
N LEU A 32 -0.59 -0.87 14.73
CA LEU A 32 -0.56 0.30 15.63
C LEU A 32 0.60 1.25 15.31
N SER A 33 1.79 0.73 14.99
CA SER A 33 2.94 1.57 14.61
C SER A 33 2.70 2.27 13.27
N LEU A 34 2.07 1.58 12.32
CA LEU A 34 1.72 2.16 11.02
C LEU A 34 0.67 3.26 11.14
N ALA A 35 -0.29 3.13 12.06
CA ALA A 35 -1.21 4.21 12.39
C ALA A 35 -0.52 5.39 13.09
N PHE A 36 0.50 5.12 13.91
CA PHE A 36 1.24 6.13 14.67
C PHE A 36 2.01 7.12 13.80
N ILE A 37 2.63 6.65 12.72
CA ILE A 37 3.51 7.48 11.89
C ILE A 37 2.79 8.69 11.29
N PRO A 38 1.73 8.55 10.47
CA PRO A 38 1.01 9.71 9.94
C PRO A 38 0.34 10.55 11.01
N PHE A 39 -0.19 9.90 12.05
CA PHE A 39 -0.87 10.59 13.15
C PHE A 39 0.10 11.52 13.91
N SER A 40 1.29 11.03 14.24
CA SER A 40 2.30 11.83 14.94
C SER A 40 2.83 12.96 14.06
N LEU A 41 3.07 12.71 12.77
CA LEU A 41 3.49 13.75 11.83
C LEU A 41 2.45 14.88 11.72
N LEU A 42 1.15 14.52 11.65
CA LEU A 42 0.06 15.50 11.65
C LEU A 42 0.13 16.42 12.86
N TRP A 43 0.10 15.85 14.06
CA TRP A 43 0.05 16.65 15.28
C TRP A 43 1.33 17.42 15.55
N ILE A 44 2.50 16.88 15.20
CA ILE A 44 3.76 17.64 15.26
C ILE A 44 3.69 18.85 14.34
N THR A 45 3.17 18.69 13.12
CA THR A 45 2.99 19.78 12.16
C THR A 45 2.04 20.86 12.70
N GLN A 46 0.89 20.43 13.24
CA GLN A 46 -0.13 21.34 13.78
C GLN A 46 0.33 22.09 15.04
N LEU A 47 1.23 21.48 15.83
CA LEU A 47 1.88 22.14 16.96
C LEU A 47 3.06 23.03 16.55
N GLY A 48 3.26 23.27 15.25
CA GLY A 48 4.35 24.09 14.70
C GLY A 48 5.72 23.41 14.66
N GLY A 49 5.79 22.15 15.10
CA GLY A 49 7.01 21.34 15.08
C GLY A 49 7.43 20.92 13.67
N LYS A 50 8.65 20.41 13.57
CA LYS A 50 9.18 19.74 12.37
C LYS A 50 10.04 18.56 12.78
N LEU A 51 10.05 17.52 11.97
CA LEU A 51 10.92 16.37 12.12
C LEU A 51 12.04 16.40 11.09
N ASP A 52 13.17 15.86 11.49
CA ASP A 52 14.33 15.63 10.64
C ASP A 52 14.99 14.31 11.05
N ALA A 53 16.12 13.97 10.44
CA ALA A 53 16.85 12.76 10.77
C ALA A 53 17.23 12.67 12.26
N SER A 54 17.71 13.77 12.84
CA SER A 54 18.23 13.82 14.22
C SER A 54 17.11 13.65 15.25
N SER A 55 16.06 14.46 15.14
CA SER A 55 14.89 14.43 16.02
C SER A 55 14.15 13.10 15.93
N THR A 56 14.01 12.54 14.71
CA THR A 56 13.37 11.24 14.51
C THR A 56 14.19 10.11 15.12
N ARG A 57 15.52 10.09 14.92
CA ARG A 57 16.41 9.10 15.54
C ARG A 57 16.36 9.18 17.06
N TYR A 58 16.37 10.38 17.64
CA TYR A 58 16.24 10.56 19.08
C TYR A 58 14.91 10.01 19.60
N LEU A 59 13.79 10.42 19.00
CA LEU A 59 12.46 9.96 19.36
C LEU A 59 12.35 8.43 19.30
N TYR A 60 12.74 7.81 18.19
CA TYR A 60 12.64 6.35 18.03
C TYR A 60 13.66 5.58 18.86
N SER A 61 14.79 6.20 19.24
CA SER A 61 15.72 5.62 20.22
C SER A 61 15.11 5.58 21.61
N LEU A 62 14.47 6.67 22.03
CA LEU A 62 13.75 6.72 23.30
C LEU A 62 12.59 5.71 23.33
N LEU A 63 11.77 5.66 22.27
CA LEU A 63 10.68 4.69 22.14
C LEU A 63 11.22 3.26 22.10
N GLY A 64 12.31 3.00 21.39
CA GLY A 64 12.96 1.70 21.31
C GLY A 64 13.51 1.23 22.66
N PHE A 65 14.21 2.11 23.37
CA PHE A 65 14.73 1.83 24.71
C PHE A 65 13.61 1.58 25.72
N THR A 66 12.55 2.37 25.66
CA THR A 66 11.36 2.20 26.51
C THR A 66 10.66 0.88 26.21
N ALA A 67 10.47 0.54 24.94
CA ALA A 67 9.87 -0.72 24.51
C ALA A 67 10.70 -1.92 24.98
N LEU A 68 12.02 -1.86 24.84
CA LEU A 68 12.94 -2.91 25.30
C LEU A 68 12.87 -3.06 26.83
N SER A 69 13.00 -1.96 27.57
CA SER A 69 12.95 -1.95 29.04
C SER A 69 11.64 -2.51 29.57
N LEU A 70 10.51 -2.07 29.00
CA LEU A 70 9.19 -2.55 29.38
C LEU A 70 8.97 -4.01 28.96
N GLY A 71 9.49 -4.42 27.81
CA GLY A 71 9.47 -5.81 27.35
C GLY A 71 10.22 -6.74 28.31
N LEU A 72 11.42 -6.36 28.73
CA LEU A 72 12.24 -7.10 29.70
C LEU A 72 11.58 -7.15 31.08
N TYR A 73 11.07 -6.01 31.58
CA TYR A 73 10.33 -5.94 32.83
C TYR A 73 9.12 -6.88 32.82
N ARG A 74 8.31 -6.82 31.75
CA ARG A 74 7.12 -7.66 31.63
C ARG A 74 7.47 -9.13 31.43
N ARG A 75 8.55 -9.48 30.73
CA ARG A 75 9.00 -10.88 30.61
C ARG A 75 9.35 -11.48 31.99
N ARG A 76 9.91 -10.67 32.91
CA ARG A 76 10.15 -11.07 34.31
C ARG A 76 8.84 -11.28 35.07
N GLN A 77 7.86 -10.38 34.91
CA GLN A 77 6.53 -10.50 35.52
C GLN A 77 5.70 -11.66 34.94
N GLN A 78 5.82 -11.97 33.65
CA GLN A 78 5.09 -13.04 32.98
C GLN A 78 5.44 -14.43 33.53
N LYS A 79 6.67 -14.64 34.02
CA LYS A 79 7.02 -15.89 34.72
C LYS A 79 6.19 -16.11 36.01
N LYS A 80 5.52 -15.08 36.52
CA LYS A 80 4.70 -15.13 37.74
C LYS A 80 3.19 -15.22 37.48
N ILE A 81 2.70 -14.96 36.26
CA ILE A 81 1.27 -14.89 35.93
C ILE A 81 0.89 -16.04 34.99
N GLY A 82 -0.01 -16.92 35.43
CA GLY A 82 -0.32 -18.20 34.78
C GLY A 82 -1.29 -18.20 33.58
N ASN A 83 -1.89 -17.06 33.21
CA ASN A 83 -3.00 -17.02 32.24
C ASN A 83 -2.65 -16.25 30.95
N LEU A 84 -1.58 -16.63 30.24
CA LEU A 84 -1.19 -15.99 28.98
C LEU A 84 -1.59 -16.85 27.77
N ALA A 85 -2.06 -16.23 26.69
CA ALA A 85 -2.21 -16.93 25.43
C ALA A 85 -0.84 -17.39 24.94
N THR A 86 -0.70 -18.69 24.71
CA THR A 86 0.52 -19.28 24.16
C THR A 86 0.20 -20.02 22.87
N SER A 87 1.09 -19.90 21.90
CA SER A 87 1.15 -20.78 20.75
C SER A 87 2.29 -21.78 20.94
N PRO A 88 2.17 -23.01 20.42
CA PRO A 88 3.29 -23.94 20.36
C PRO A 88 4.51 -23.28 19.71
N ARG A 89 5.70 -23.48 20.28
CA ARG A 89 6.96 -22.86 19.79
C ARG A 89 7.22 -23.15 18.31
N TRP A 90 6.84 -24.33 17.84
CA TRP A 90 6.99 -24.72 16.44
C TRP A 90 6.13 -23.86 15.50
N GLN A 91 4.94 -23.40 15.93
CA GLN A 91 4.08 -22.53 15.09
C GLN A 91 4.73 -21.17 14.91
N LEU A 92 5.26 -20.57 15.99
CA LEU A 92 5.98 -19.30 15.88
C LEU A 92 7.26 -19.44 15.04
N GLY A 93 7.99 -20.53 15.23
CA GLY A 93 9.17 -20.86 14.42
C GLY A 93 8.83 -20.99 12.94
N LEU A 94 7.77 -21.73 12.60
CA LEU A 94 7.31 -21.91 11.22
C LEU A 94 6.80 -20.59 10.61
N LEU A 95 6.02 -19.81 11.35
CA LEU A 95 5.62 -18.46 10.91
C LEU A 95 6.84 -17.58 10.62
N THR A 96 7.86 -17.64 11.47
CA THR A 96 9.11 -16.89 11.25
C THR A 96 9.84 -17.37 10.00
N ILE A 97 9.93 -18.69 9.77
CA ILE A 97 10.53 -19.25 8.55
C ILE A 97 9.77 -18.80 7.31
N ILE A 98 8.43 -18.87 7.32
CA ILE A 98 7.57 -18.40 6.21
C ILE A 98 7.85 -16.93 5.90
N LEU A 99 7.90 -16.07 6.93
CA LEU A 99 8.16 -14.64 6.76
C LEU A 99 9.58 -14.37 6.24
N LEU A 100 10.60 -15.08 6.73
CA LEU A 100 11.98 -14.93 6.28
C LEU A 100 12.16 -15.38 4.83
N LEU A 101 11.61 -16.54 4.46
CA LEU A 101 11.66 -17.04 3.08
C LEU A 101 10.91 -16.09 2.14
N GLY A 102 9.70 -15.67 2.50
CA GLY A 102 8.92 -14.73 1.70
C GLY A 102 9.64 -13.39 1.55
N PHE A 103 10.25 -12.87 2.62
CA PHE A 103 11.04 -11.64 2.54
C PHE A 103 12.26 -11.79 1.64
N GLY A 104 12.97 -12.93 1.72
CA GLY A 104 14.08 -13.25 0.81
C GLY A 104 13.65 -13.23 -0.65
N VAL A 105 12.50 -13.84 -0.98
CA VAL A 105 11.93 -13.79 -2.34
C VAL A 105 11.63 -12.36 -2.76
N ARG A 106 11.00 -11.55 -1.89
CA ARG A 106 10.67 -10.14 -2.18
C ARG A 106 11.91 -9.27 -2.45
N LEU A 107 12.99 -9.48 -1.69
CA LEU A 107 14.26 -8.79 -1.94
C LEU A 107 14.90 -9.22 -3.26
N LEU A 108 14.86 -10.52 -3.58
CA LEU A 108 15.37 -11.02 -4.85
C LEU A 108 14.58 -10.47 -6.05
N THR A 109 13.26 -10.27 -5.92
CA THR A 109 12.42 -9.67 -6.98
C THR A 109 12.83 -8.23 -7.32
N ILE A 110 13.38 -7.46 -6.37
CA ILE A 110 13.76 -6.05 -6.58
C ILE A 110 15.26 -5.83 -6.79
N ARG A 111 16.08 -6.87 -6.76
CA ARG A 111 17.55 -6.76 -6.72
C ARG A 111 18.16 -5.98 -7.90
N ASP A 112 17.47 -6.01 -9.04
CA ASP A 112 17.92 -5.41 -10.30
C ASP A 112 17.20 -4.07 -10.59
N LEU A 113 16.34 -3.59 -9.68
CA LEU A 113 15.67 -2.30 -9.83
C LEU A 113 16.59 -1.16 -9.39
N ALA A 114 16.88 -0.26 -10.33
CA ALA A 114 17.58 0.99 -10.03
C ALA A 114 16.69 1.95 -9.21
N LEU A 115 15.40 2.02 -9.56
CA LEU A 115 14.40 2.86 -8.92
C LEU A 115 13.07 2.08 -8.77
N PRO A 116 12.20 2.48 -7.82
CA PRO A 116 10.85 1.93 -7.70
C PRO A 116 10.09 1.84 -9.03
N ALA A 117 9.33 0.77 -9.26
CA ALA A 117 8.64 0.59 -10.53
C ALA A 117 7.37 1.46 -10.66
N TRP A 118 7.09 1.89 -11.88
CA TRP A 118 5.85 2.50 -12.37
C TRP A 118 5.51 3.89 -11.85
N VAL A 119 4.39 4.40 -12.39
CA VAL A 119 3.91 5.77 -12.24
C VAL A 119 3.56 6.10 -10.78
N ASP A 120 2.89 5.19 -10.07
CA ASP A 120 2.53 5.44 -8.66
C ASP A 120 3.79 5.60 -7.80
N SER A 121 4.89 4.90 -8.10
CA SER A 121 6.11 5.05 -7.30
C SER A 121 6.83 6.38 -7.51
N VAL A 122 6.79 6.95 -8.73
CA VAL A 122 7.29 8.31 -9.01
C VAL A 122 6.53 9.33 -8.14
N HIS A 123 5.21 9.18 -8.07
CA HIS A 123 4.36 9.94 -7.16
C HIS A 123 4.77 9.72 -5.69
N HIS A 124 4.92 8.46 -5.26
CA HIS A 124 5.24 8.15 -3.87
C HIS A 124 6.57 8.74 -3.42
N VAL A 125 7.60 8.66 -4.27
CA VAL A 125 8.91 9.25 -3.99
C VAL A 125 8.80 10.78 -3.91
N THR A 126 8.01 11.41 -4.78
CA THR A 126 7.78 12.87 -4.74
C THR A 126 7.19 13.31 -3.39
N LEU A 127 6.13 12.64 -2.93
CA LEU A 127 5.48 13.00 -1.66
C LEU A 127 6.34 12.65 -0.44
N ALA A 128 7.05 11.52 -0.47
CA ALA A 128 7.97 11.15 0.61
C ALA A 128 9.13 12.14 0.71
N ARG A 129 9.66 12.62 -0.42
CA ARG A 129 10.68 13.67 -0.49
C ARG A 129 10.19 14.98 0.10
N LEU A 130 8.99 15.44 -0.29
CA LEU A 130 8.38 16.64 0.28
C LEU A 130 8.28 16.57 1.82
N ILE A 131 7.83 15.42 2.35
CA ILE A 131 7.79 15.21 3.81
C ILE A 131 9.20 15.20 4.41
N ALA A 132 10.15 14.52 3.78
CA ALA A 132 11.51 14.38 4.27
C ALA A 132 12.26 15.72 4.33
N GLU A 133 12.04 16.60 3.35
CA GLU A 133 12.64 17.93 3.26
C GLU A 133 11.96 18.95 4.19
N GLN A 134 10.63 18.93 4.27
CA GLN A 134 9.88 19.90 5.09
C GLN A 134 9.79 19.49 6.57
N GLY A 135 9.91 18.20 6.86
CA GLY A 135 9.73 17.66 8.21
C GLY A 135 8.30 17.68 8.72
N ARG A 136 7.33 17.87 7.82
CA ARG A 136 5.93 18.19 8.11
C ARG A 136 4.98 17.51 7.13
N VAL A 137 3.70 17.50 7.46
CA VAL A 137 2.66 17.23 6.45
C VAL A 137 2.70 18.35 5.41
N PRO A 138 2.85 18.05 4.10
CA PRO A 138 2.95 19.09 3.09
C PRO A 138 1.63 19.85 2.95
N ALA A 139 1.69 21.18 2.91
CA ALA A 139 0.54 22.02 2.60
C ALA A 139 0.31 22.17 1.08
N THR A 140 1.38 22.04 0.29
CA THR A 140 1.43 22.18 -1.17
C THR A 140 2.38 21.10 -1.74
N TYR A 141 2.25 20.78 -3.03
CA TYR A 141 3.20 19.91 -3.74
C TYR A 141 4.28 20.66 -4.51
N GLN A 142 4.29 21.99 -4.42
CA GLN A 142 5.36 22.82 -4.96
C GLN A 142 6.69 22.59 -4.21
N PRO A 143 7.86 22.77 -4.87
CA PRO A 143 8.01 23.19 -6.27
C PRO A 143 7.89 22.03 -7.29
N TYR A 144 7.76 20.78 -6.83
CA TYR A 144 7.81 19.59 -7.71
C TYR A 144 6.58 19.45 -8.61
N VAL A 145 5.40 19.81 -8.10
CA VAL A 145 4.13 19.74 -8.84
C VAL A 145 3.30 20.97 -8.51
N ASP A 146 2.71 21.60 -9.53
CA ASP A 146 1.89 22.80 -9.34
C ASP A 146 0.50 22.47 -8.79
N VAL A 147 0.46 22.17 -7.49
CA VAL A 147 -0.75 21.90 -6.73
C VAL A 147 -0.67 22.66 -5.42
N ALA A 148 -1.38 23.79 -5.35
CA ALA A 148 -1.33 24.71 -4.22
C ALA A 148 -1.92 24.14 -2.91
N GLN A 149 -2.81 23.16 -2.99
CA GLN A 149 -3.46 22.54 -1.83
C GLN A 149 -3.28 21.02 -1.84
N ALA A 150 -2.46 20.52 -0.92
CA ALA A 150 -2.24 19.10 -0.74
C ALA A 150 -3.49 18.42 -0.17
N THR A 151 -3.97 17.37 -0.83
CA THR A 151 -5.20 16.64 -0.44
C THR A 151 -5.04 15.11 -0.43
N TYR A 152 -3.95 14.61 -0.99
CA TYR A 152 -3.64 13.18 -1.04
C TYR A 152 -3.30 12.64 0.35
N HIS A 153 -3.76 11.41 0.63
CA HIS A 153 -3.40 10.70 1.86
C HIS A 153 -1.89 10.42 1.90
N TYR A 154 -1.26 10.48 3.08
CA TYR A 154 0.20 10.48 3.17
C TYR A 154 0.80 9.44 4.10
N GLY A 155 0.01 8.51 4.64
CA GLY A 155 0.50 7.50 5.59
C GLY A 155 1.70 6.67 5.11
N PHE A 156 1.68 6.19 3.86
CA PHE A 156 2.83 5.49 3.29
C PHE A 156 4.05 6.41 3.12
N HIS A 157 3.85 7.61 2.58
CA HIS A 157 4.93 8.58 2.34
C HIS A 157 5.61 9.03 3.63
N ALA A 158 4.83 9.27 4.69
CA ALA A 158 5.36 9.56 6.01
C ALA A 158 6.19 8.40 6.55
N ALA A 159 5.75 7.16 6.33
CA ALA A 159 6.53 5.99 6.72
C ALA A 159 7.85 5.86 5.94
N VAL A 160 7.86 6.16 4.64
CA VAL A 160 9.08 6.22 3.84
C VAL A 160 10.03 7.31 4.36
N ALA A 161 9.53 8.52 4.65
CA ALA A 161 10.35 9.61 5.19
C ALA A 161 10.95 9.26 6.56
N TYR A 162 10.15 8.70 7.48
CA TYR A 162 10.64 8.22 8.78
C TYR A 162 11.68 7.11 8.61
N PHE A 163 11.47 6.18 7.68
CA PHE A 163 12.42 5.11 7.42
C PHE A 163 13.73 5.64 6.84
N SER A 164 13.67 6.61 5.91
CA SER A 164 14.85 7.30 5.37
C SER A 164 15.61 8.04 6.47
N TRP A 165 14.94 8.83 7.31
CA TRP A 165 15.54 9.52 8.46
C TRP A 165 16.26 8.57 9.44
N LEU A 166 15.68 7.40 9.70
CA LEU A 166 16.22 6.41 10.64
C LEU A 166 17.36 5.57 10.04
N SER A 167 17.26 5.21 8.77
CA SER A 167 18.23 4.34 8.09
C SER A 167 19.40 5.12 7.46
N GLY A 168 19.18 6.39 7.10
CA GLY A 168 20.09 7.18 6.28
C GLY A 168 20.06 6.83 4.79
N LEU A 169 19.17 5.94 4.35
CA LEU A 169 18.98 5.64 2.93
C LEU A 169 18.24 6.77 2.23
N ASP A 170 18.49 6.93 0.93
CA ASP A 170 17.74 7.85 0.09
C ASP A 170 16.25 7.45 -0.01
N ILE A 171 15.42 8.36 -0.54
CA ILE A 171 13.97 8.16 -0.62
C ILE A 171 13.59 7.01 -1.57
N PRO A 172 14.19 6.86 -2.77
CA PRO A 172 13.93 5.72 -3.65
C PRO A 172 14.22 4.35 -3.02
N GLN A 173 15.39 4.17 -2.41
CA GLN A 173 15.78 2.92 -1.75
C GLN A 173 14.91 2.66 -0.51
N SER A 174 14.60 3.71 0.24
CA SER A 174 13.64 3.64 1.35
C SER A 174 12.27 3.16 0.89
N THR A 175 11.80 3.65 -0.26
CA THR A 175 10.53 3.24 -0.87
C THR A 175 10.54 1.76 -1.27
N LEU A 176 11.61 1.30 -1.94
CA LEU A 176 11.76 -0.10 -2.34
C LEU A 176 11.77 -1.06 -1.14
N LEU A 177 12.67 -0.83 -0.18
CA LEU A 177 12.86 -1.73 0.95
C LEU A 177 11.64 -1.75 1.89
N LEU A 178 11.09 -0.57 2.21
CA LEU A 178 9.91 -0.49 3.04
C LEU A 178 8.69 -1.09 2.33
N GLY A 179 8.55 -0.88 1.02
CA GLY A 179 7.53 -1.50 0.20
C GLY A 179 7.56 -3.03 0.24
N GLN A 180 8.75 -3.64 0.13
CA GLN A 180 8.91 -5.09 0.27
C GLN A 180 8.65 -5.59 1.68
N PHE A 181 9.07 -4.83 2.69
CA PHE A 181 8.71 -5.14 4.07
C PHE A 181 7.19 -5.14 4.25
N TYR A 182 6.47 -4.14 3.72
CA TYR A 182 5.00 -4.06 3.81
C TYR A 182 4.34 -5.23 3.08
N ASN A 183 4.93 -5.64 1.95
CA ASN A 183 4.46 -6.76 1.16
C ASN A 183 4.45 -8.06 1.97
N ILE A 184 5.58 -8.40 2.61
CA ILE A 184 5.66 -9.61 3.42
C ILE A 184 4.92 -9.47 4.76
N ALA A 185 4.87 -8.27 5.32
CA ALA A 185 4.14 -8.00 6.56
C ALA A 185 2.64 -8.26 6.43
N MET A 186 2.10 -8.25 5.21
CA MET A 186 0.71 -8.62 4.95
C MET A 186 0.43 -10.08 5.29
N ALA A 187 1.39 -11.00 5.12
CA ALA A 187 1.24 -12.38 5.57
C ALA A 187 1.08 -12.47 7.10
N LEU A 188 1.80 -11.64 7.85
CA LEU A 188 1.67 -11.54 9.30
C LEU A 188 0.32 -10.93 9.71
N GLN A 189 -0.15 -9.88 9.02
CA GLN A 189 -1.47 -9.32 9.28
C GLN A 189 -2.60 -10.28 8.92
N LEU A 190 -2.43 -11.09 7.89
CA LEU A 190 -3.40 -12.12 7.55
C LEU A 190 -3.38 -13.27 8.56
N TYR A 191 -2.22 -13.65 9.11
CA TYR A 191 -2.15 -14.60 10.23
C TYR A 191 -3.02 -14.11 11.41
N LEU A 192 -2.84 -12.86 11.83
CA LEU A 192 -3.66 -12.25 12.89
C LEU A 192 -5.15 -12.27 12.54
N PHE A 193 -5.50 -11.77 11.35
CA PHE A 193 -6.89 -11.60 10.97
C PHE A 193 -7.63 -12.93 10.81
N THR A 194 -6.96 -13.90 10.21
CA THR A 194 -7.48 -15.27 10.05
C THR A 194 -7.71 -15.92 11.41
N TYR A 195 -6.75 -15.78 12.35
CA TYR A 195 -6.93 -16.29 13.71
C TYR A 195 -8.09 -15.59 14.42
N TRP A 196 -8.22 -14.27 14.29
CA TRP A 196 -9.33 -13.54 14.90
C TRP A 196 -10.70 -14.00 14.38
N LEU A 197 -10.81 -14.27 13.08
CA LEU A 197 -12.05 -14.75 12.44
C LEU A 197 -12.38 -16.20 12.78
N THR A 198 -11.40 -17.09 12.67
CA THR A 198 -11.60 -18.56 12.71
C THR A 198 -11.33 -19.18 14.07
N GLN A 199 -10.59 -18.49 14.93
CA GLN A 199 -10.01 -19.02 16.18
C GLN A 199 -9.09 -20.25 15.98
N ARG A 200 -8.67 -20.54 14.73
CA ARG A 200 -7.81 -21.67 14.37
C ARG A 200 -6.43 -21.19 13.91
N ARG A 201 -5.39 -21.46 14.71
CA ARG A 201 -4.01 -21.02 14.41
C ARG A 201 -3.38 -21.73 13.20
N LYS A 202 -3.78 -22.98 12.93
CA LYS A 202 -3.31 -23.73 11.76
C LYS A 202 -3.88 -23.12 10.47
N THR A 203 -5.19 -22.88 10.42
CA THR A 203 -5.83 -22.10 9.36
C THR A 203 -5.11 -20.76 9.10
N ALA A 204 -4.80 -20.01 10.17
CA ALA A 204 -4.04 -18.76 10.07
C ALA A 204 -2.62 -18.94 9.51
N LEU A 205 -1.93 -20.00 9.89
CA LEU A 205 -0.59 -20.32 9.40
C LEU A 205 -0.60 -20.68 7.91
N PHE A 206 -1.58 -21.46 7.46
CA PHE A 206 -1.76 -21.75 6.04
C PHE A 206 -2.06 -20.48 5.24
N ALA A 207 -2.98 -19.63 5.71
CA ALA A 207 -3.29 -18.36 5.05
C ALA A 207 -2.03 -17.47 4.90
N ALA A 208 -1.22 -17.38 5.95
CA ALA A 208 0.05 -16.65 5.93
C ALA A 208 1.06 -17.25 4.95
N LEU A 209 1.20 -18.58 4.91
CA LEU A 209 2.07 -19.28 3.96
C LEU A 209 1.67 -18.98 2.52
N LEU A 210 0.38 -19.08 2.21
CA LEU A 210 -0.15 -18.84 0.87
C LEU A 210 0.13 -17.41 0.43
N VAL A 211 -0.11 -16.40 1.28
CA VAL A 211 0.19 -15.00 0.95
C VAL A 211 1.68 -14.72 0.84
N ALA A 212 2.50 -15.29 1.72
CA ALA A 212 3.93 -15.06 1.71
C ALA A 212 4.61 -15.62 0.46
N LEU A 213 4.21 -16.81 -0.01
CA LEU A 213 5.00 -17.60 -0.95
C LEU A 213 4.25 -18.10 -2.19
N VAL A 214 2.91 -18.05 -2.24
CA VAL A 214 2.14 -18.65 -3.35
C VAL A 214 1.33 -17.62 -4.13
N SER A 215 0.58 -16.77 -3.43
CA SER A 215 -0.31 -15.77 -4.02
C SER A 215 0.45 -14.70 -4.78
N ASN A 216 -0.03 -14.31 -5.96
CA ASN A 216 0.52 -13.20 -6.73
C ASN A 216 0.18 -11.86 -6.08
N MET A 217 -0.95 -11.73 -5.38
CA MET A 217 -1.25 -10.57 -4.54
C MET A 217 -0.93 -10.87 -3.06
N PRO A 218 -0.20 -10.00 -2.34
CA PRO A 218 0.25 -8.67 -2.76
C PRO A 218 1.61 -8.64 -3.45
N ALA A 219 2.28 -9.76 -3.76
CA ALA A 219 3.62 -9.78 -4.37
C ALA A 219 3.77 -8.81 -5.56
N TYR A 220 2.79 -8.82 -6.46
CA TYR A 220 2.72 -7.99 -7.66
C TYR A 220 2.57 -6.48 -7.40
N TYR A 221 2.25 -6.05 -6.18
CA TYR A 221 2.13 -4.63 -5.83
C TYR A 221 3.43 -3.87 -6.08
N VAL A 222 4.58 -4.55 -6.03
CA VAL A 222 5.89 -3.98 -6.37
C VAL A 222 5.92 -3.42 -7.79
N SER A 223 5.26 -4.10 -8.74
CA SER A 223 5.23 -3.72 -10.14
C SER A 223 4.50 -2.41 -10.35
N TRP A 224 3.40 -2.19 -9.64
CA TRP A 224 2.60 -0.99 -9.81
C TRP A 224 2.92 0.11 -8.82
N GLY A 225 3.66 -0.19 -7.75
CA GLY A 225 3.82 0.73 -6.62
C GLY A 225 2.56 0.85 -5.75
N ARG A 226 1.70 -0.17 -5.64
CA ARG A 226 0.43 -0.13 -4.86
C ARG A 226 0.63 -0.10 -3.33
N TYR A 227 1.67 0.58 -2.86
CA TYR A 227 2.12 0.56 -1.47
C TYR A 227 1.19 1.35 -0.53
N THR A 228 0.52 2.40 -1.00
CA THR A 228 -0.45 3.14 -0.17
C THR A 228 -1.66 2.28 0.20
N GLN A 229 -2.23 1.56 -0.76
CA GLN A 229 -3.31 0.60 -0.50
C GLN A 229 -2.84 -0.51 0.43
N LEU A 230 -1.67 -1.09 0.19
CA LEU A 230 -1.08 -2.12 1.05
C LEU A 230 -0.89 -1.64 2.50
N SER A 231 -0.41 -0.40 2.67
CA SER A 231 -0.27 0.23 3.99
C SER A 231 -1.62 0.30 4.72
N GLY A 232 -2.69 0.68 4.00
CA GLY A 232 -4.05 0.66 4.53
C GLY A 232 -4.49 -0.76 4.92
N LEU A 233 -4.22 -1.76 4.06
CA LEU A 233 -4.56 -3.16 4.34
C LEU A 233 -3.79 -3.75 5.52
N LEU A 234 -2.60 -3.24 5.84
CA LEU A 234 -1.87 -3.63 7.05
C LEU A 234 -2.52 -3.08 8.32
N ILE A 235 -3.10 -1.87 8.27
CA ILE A 235 -3.79 -1.26 9.42
C ILE A 235 -5.20 -1.86 9.59
N LEU A 236 -5.86 -2.20 8.48
CA LEU A 236 -7.26 -2.62 8.41
C LEU A 236 -7.64 -3.73 9.43
N PRO A 237 -6.96 -4.89 9.52
CA PRO A 237 -7.29 -5.91 10.52
C PRO A 237 -7.21 -5.40 11.97
N VAL A 238 -6.22 -4.57 12.27
CA VAL A 238 -6.01 -4.04 13.63
C VAL A 238 -7.11 -3.04 13.98
N ALA A 239 -7.50 -2.19 13.03
CA ALA A 239 -8.63 -1.27 13.20
C ALA A 239 -9.93 -2.05 13.44
N ILE A 240 -10.22 -3.09 12.64
CA ILE A 240 -11.39 -3.96 12.84
C ILE A 240 -11.40 -4.56 14.24
N ILE A 241 -10.31 -5.24 14.62
CA ILE A 241 -10.20 -5.92 15.91
C ILE A 241 -10.43 -4.95 17.06
N LEU A 242 -9.72 -3.81 17.10
CA LEU A 242 -9.83 -2.86 18.21
C LEU A 242 -11.21 -2.19 18.30
N ASN A 243 -11.85 -1.91 17.16
CA ASN A 243 -13.19 -1.32 17.15
C ASN A 243 -14.22 -2.34 17.63
N THR A 244 -14.16 -3.58 17.14
CA THR A 244 -15.05 -4.65 17.60
C THR A 244 -14.84 -4.99 19.08
N GLU A 245 -13.60 -5.04 19.57
CA GLU A 245 -13.31 -5.29 21.00
C GLU A 245 -13.79 -4.14 21.89
N THR A 246 -13.73 -2.89 21.41
CA THR A 246 -14.25 -1.74 22.15
C THR A 246 -15.76 -1.80 22.29
N VAL A 247 -16.46 -2.16 21.22
CA VAL A 247 -17.93 -2.14 21.16
C VAL A 247 -18.55 -3.41 21.74
N GLU A 248 -18.09 -4.59 21.34
CA GLU A 248 -18.69 -5.86 21.77
C GLU A 248 -18.26 -6.25 23.18
N GLU A 249 -16.97 -6.14 23.51
CA GLU A 249 -16.45 -6.51 24.84
C GLU A 249 -16.55 -5.34 25.83
N HIS A 250 -17.12 -4.20 25.41
CA HIS A 250 -17.31 -2.98 26.21
C HIS A 250 -16.01 -2.50 26.88
N ASN A 251 -14.89 -2.76 26.23
CA ASN A 251 -13.57 -2.49 26.79
C ASN A 251 -13.19 -1.04 26.57
N LYS A 252 -13.56 -0.16 27.51
CA LYS A 252 -13.22 1.27 27.44
C LYS A 252 -11.72 1.54 27.31
N ARG A 253 -10.85 0.59 27.70
CA ARG A 253 -9.39 0.73 27.57
C ARG A 253 -8.91 0.63 26.13
N THR A 254 -9.68 -0.02 25.24
CA THR A 254 -9.35 -0.10 23.82
C THR A 254 -9.90 1.07 23.01
N LEU A 255 -10.78 1.90 23.57
CA LEU A 255 -11.39 3.04 22.87
C LEU A 255 -10.34 3.98 22.26
N ALA A 256 -9.33 4.37 23.03
CA ALA A 256 -8.26 5.24 22.53
C ALA A 256 -7.50 4.59 21.36
N LEU A 257 -7.22 3.29 21.44
CA LEU A 257 -6.57 2.54 20.37
C LEU A 257 -7.46 2.39 19.14
N ALA A 258 -8.77 2.20 19.32
CA ALA A 258 -9.75 2.09 18.24
C ALA A 258 -9.89 3.42 17.47
N VAL A 259 -10.04 4.55 18.20
CA VAL A 259 -10.06 5.91 17.63
C VAL A 259 -8.75 6.18 16.88
N PHE A 260 -7.62 5.86 17.52
CA PHE A 260 -6.30 6.11 16.96
C PHE A 260 -6.01 5.29 15.69
N THR A 261 -6.34 4.00 15.68
CA THR A 261 -6.13 3.14 14.50
C THR A 261 -7.05 3.52 13.36
N LEU A 262 -8.29 3.91 13.64
CA LEU A 262 -9.19 4.46 12.62
C LEU A 262 -8.66 5.77 12.06
N ALA A 263 -8.17 6.68 12.91
CA ALA A 263 -7.55 7.93 12.47
C ALA A 263 -6.32 7.67 11.58
N GLY A 264 -5.43 6.76 12.00
CA GLY A 264 -4.28 6.36 11.19
C GLY A 264 -4.67 5.72 9.85
N LEU A 265 -5.75 4.93 9.81
CA LEU A 265 -6.26 4.34 8.57
C LEU A 265 -6.77 5.43 7.60
N ILE A 266 -7.52 6.43 8.11
CA ILE A 266 -8.01 7.56 7.32
C ILE A 266 -6.84 8.32 6.67
N LEU A 267 -5.80 8.66 7.46
CA LEU A 267 -4.61 9.35 6.95
C LEU A 267 -3.76 8.49 5.99
N THR A 268 -3.95 7.17 6.01
CA THR A 268 -3.16 6.24 5.20
C THR A 268 -3.82 5.93 3.87
N HIS A 269 -5.12 5.64 3.82
CA HIS A 269 -5.79 5.34 2.56
C HIS A 269 -7.32 5.43 2.63
N TYR A 270 -7.91 6.41 1.95
CA TYR A 270 -9.35 6.65 1.96
C TYR A 270 -10.18 5.48 1.40
N ARG A 271 -9.70 4.77 0.37
CA ARG A 271 -10.45 3.61 -0.17
C ARG A 271 -10.48 2.43 0.80
N VAL A 272 -9.42 2.24 1.59
CA VAL A 272 -9.39 1.13 2.55
C VAL A 272 -10.26 1.45 3.77
N LEU A 273 -10.48 2.72 4.08
CA LEU A 273 -11.54 3.12 5.01
C LEU A 273 -12.93 2.65 4.53
N ALA A 274 -13.23 2.75 3.23
CA ALA A 274 -14.47 2.21 2.69
C ALA A 274 -14.54 0.69 2.85
N PHE A 275 -13.41 -0.01 2.67
CA PHE A 275 -13.34 -1.46 2.87
C PHE A 275 -13.55 -1.84 4.34
N TYR A 276 -13.00 -1.04 5.27
CA TYR A 276 -13.24 -1.15 6.71
C TYR A 276 -14.71 -1.00 7.06
N VAL A 277 -15.37 0.05 6.57
CA VAL A 277 -16.81 0.26 6.80
C VAL A 277 -17.63 -0.90 6.24
N GLY A 278 -17.34 -1.34 5.02
CA GLY A 278 -17.99 -2.50 4.42
C GLY A 278 -17.81 -3.77 5.26
N PHE A 279 -16.63 -3.97 5.85
CA PHE A 279 -16.37 -5.12 6.73
C PHE A 279 -17.18 -5.04 8.02
N LEU A 280 -17.21 -3.88 8.68
CA LEU A 280 -17.99 -3.71 9.91
C LEU A 280 -19.50 -3.92 9.67
N VAL A 281 -20.02 -3.45 8.53
CA VAL A 281 -21.41 -3.71 8.13
C VAL A 281 -21.65 -5.21 7.95
N ALA A 282 -20.77 -5.91 7.22
CA ALA A 282 -20.87 -7.35 7.04
C ALA A 282 -20.83 -8.12 8.37
N TRP A 283 -19.90 -7.75 9.25
CA TRP A 283 -19.77 -8.32 10.59
C TRP A 283 -21.03 -8.10 11.43
N TRP A 284 -21.54 -6.87 11.48
CA TRP A 284 -22.75 -6.52 12.20
C TRP A 284 -23.99 -7.27 11.67
N LEU A 285 -24.14 -7.40 10.34
CA LEU A 285 -25.25 -8.13 9.72
C LEU A 285 -25.28 -9.61 10.10
N VAL A 286 -24.12 -10.29 10.07
CA VAL A 286 -24.01 -11.70 10.47
C VAL A 286 -24.34 -11.87 11.95
N LYS A 287 -23.79 -11.00 12.81
CA LYS A 287 -24.10 -11.00 14.25
C LYS A 287 -25.59 -10.74 14.53
N PHE A 288 -26.18 -9.79 13.81
CA PHE A 288 -27.61 -9.48 13.92
C PHE A 288 -28.49 -10.68 13.57
N TRP A 289 -28.11 -11.44 12.54
CA TRP A 289 -28.82 -12.64 12.12
C TRP A 289 -28.80 -13.76 13.18
N ASP A 290 -27.70 -13.91 13.91
CA ASP A 290 -27.54 -14.93 14.95
C ASP A 290 -28.31 -14.60 16.23
N THR A 291 -28.35 -13.32 16.62
CA THR A 291 -29.01 -12.88 17.85
C THR A 291 -30.27 -12.07 17.56
N ARG A 292 -31.11 -12.50 16.62
CA ARG A 292 -32.33 -11.74 16.25
C ARG A 292 -33.28 -11.46 17.40
N ARG A 293 -33.30 -12.34 18.41
CA ARG A 293 -34.10 -12.14 19.63
C ARG A 293 -33.58 -10.98 20.49
N GLU A 294 -32.35 -10.52 20.26
CA GLU A 294 -31.65 -9.44 20.97
C GLU A 294 -31.34 -8.24 20.07
N TRP A 295 -32.12 -8.03 19.00
CA TRP A 295 -31.88 -6.96 18.02
C TRP A 295 -31.72 -5.56 18.64
N ARG A 296 -32.43 -5.28 19.74
CA ARG A 296 -32.32 -4.02 20.48
C ARG A 296 -30.93 -3.81 21.11
N LEU A 297 -30.27 -4.88 21.56
CA LEU A 297 -28.90 -4.80 22.07
C LEU A 297 -27.92 -4.50 20.93
N ARG A 298 -28.12 -5.13 19.76
CA ARG A 298 -27.28 -4.88 18.58
C ARG A 298 -27.43 -3.49 18.00
N LEU A 299 -28.61 -2.87 18.09
CA LEU A 299 -28.79 -1.47 17.71
C LEU A 299 -28.06 -0.49 18.66
N ARG A 300 -27.78 -0.88 19.91
CA ARG A 300 -27.00 -0.05 20.85
C ARG A 300 -25.52 0.01 20.51
N GLU A 301 -25.03 -0.91 19.68
CA GLU A 301 -23.64 -0.92 19.20
C GLU A 301 -23.42 0.15 18.12
N VAL A 302 -24.45 0.45 17.30
CA VAL A 302 -24.35 1.41 16.18
C VAL A 302 -23.91 2.81 16.65
N PRO A 303 -24.52 3.42 17.69
CA PRO A 303 -24.03 4.68 18.24
C PRO A 303 -22.59 4.64 18.75
N GLN A 304 -22.10 3.48 19.21
CA GLN A 304 -20.72 3.36 19.69
C GLN A 304 -19.72 3.35 18.51
N TYR A 305 -20.00 2.60 17.45
CA TYR A 305 -19.20 2.65 16.22
C TYR A 305 -19.21 4.06 15.61
N LEU A 306 -20.37 4.71 15.55
CA LEU A 306 -20.49 6.10 15.12
C LEU A 306 -19.70 7.04 16.03
N GLY A 307 -19.76 6.83 17.34
CA GLY A 307 -18.99 7.58 18.34
C GLY A 307 -17.47 7.46 18.12
N ILE A 308 -16.96 6.26 17.82
CA ILE A 308 -15.54 6.06 17.49
C ILE A 308 -15.19 6.82 16.20
N GLY A 309 -16.04 6.74 15.17
CA GLY A 309 -15.87 7.47 13.92
C GLY A 309 -15.84 8.99 14.12
N LEU A 310 -16.76 9.52 14.92
CA LEU A 310 -16.84 10.95 15.26
C LEU A 310 -15.61 11.40 16.05
N LEU A 311 -15.17 10.62 17.04
CA LEU A 311 -13.95 10.92 17.80
C LEU A 311 -12.69 10.87 16.92
N ALA A 312 -12.59 9.90 16.01
CA ALA A 312 -11.50 9.85 15.04
C ALA A 312 -11.52 11.07 14.12
N GLY A 313 -12.71 11.46 13.64
CA GLY A 313 -12.91 12.68 12.85
C GLY A 313 -12.51 13.95 13.61
N LEU A 314 -12.88 14.06 14.89
CA LEU A 314 -12.54 15.20 15.74
C LEU A 314 -11.02 15.33 15.93
N VAL A 315 -10.34 14.21 16.19
CA VAL A 315 -8.87 14.20 16.33
C VAL A 315 -8.17 14.49 15.00
N LEU A 316 -8.81 14.21 13.87
CA LEU A 316 -8.30 14.54 12.54
C LEU A 316 -8.82 15.89 12.02
N MET A 317 -9.55 16.66 12.81
CA MET A 317 -10.18 17.89 12.38
C MET A 317 -9.21 18.88 11.71
N PRO A 318 -7.93 19.03 12.11
CA PRO A 318 -6.99 19.87 11.39
C PRO A 318 -6.77 19.42 9.94
N TRP A 319 -6.61 18.11 9.72
CA TRP A 319 -6.47 17.54 8.38
C TRP A 319 -7.78 17.58 7.60
N LEU A 320 -8.90 17.25 8.24
CA LEU A 320 -10.22 17.25 7.60
C LEU A 320 -10.66 18.68 7.26
N TRP A 321 -10.34 19.69 8.04
CA TRP A 321 -10.69 21.07 7.69
C TRP A 321 -10.00 21.49 6.38
N GLU A 322 -8.71 21.19 6.26
CA GLU A 322 -7.91 21.52 5.06
C GLU A 322 -8.27 20.65 3.85
N THR A 323 -8.56 19.35 4.05
CA THR A 323 -8.77 18.41 2.94
C THR A 323 -10.23 18.13 2.61
N ALA A 324 -11.13 18.17 3.60
CA ALA A 324 -12.51 17.79 3.41
C ALA A 324 -13.26 18.82 2.58
N ILE A 325 -12.94 20.12 2.62
CA ILE A 325 -13.56 21.09 1.71
C ILE A 325 -13.29 20.69 0.25
N ALA A 326 -12.04 20.38 -0.10
CA ALA A 326 -11.67 19.97 -1.46
C ALA A 326 -12.20 18.58 -1.84
N LEU A 327 -12.15 17.61 -0.92
CA LEU A 327 -12.64 16.24 -1.16
C LEU A 327 -14.17 16.16 -1.22
N TRP A 328 -14.89 16.88 -0.35
CA TRP A 328 -16.35 16.96 -0.40
C TRP A 328 -16.82 17.74 -1.62
N LEU A 329 -16.18 18.86 -1.98
CA LEU A 329 -16.52 19.57 -3.22
C LEU A 329 -16.32 18.67 -4.44
N ARG A 330 -15.23 17.90 -4.52
CA ARG A 330 -15.02 16.95 -5.62
C ARG A 330 -16.04 15.82 -5.61
N ALA A 331 -16.28 15.20 -4.46
CA ALA A 331 -17.26 14.13 -4.32
C ALA A 331 -18.66 14.62 -4.69
N PHE A 332 -19.02 15.84 -4.29
CA PHE A 332 -20.30 16.50 -4.59
C PHE A 332 -20.42 16.93 -6.06
N LEU A 333 -19.36 17.46 -6.67
CA LEU A 333 -19.36 17.84 -8.09
C LEU A 333 -19.41 16.63 -9.03
N HIS A 334 -18.96 15.46 -8.59
CA HIS A 334 -19.09 14.19 -9.32
C HIS A 334 -20.29 13.36 -8.81
N TRP A 335 -21.02 13.85 -7.80
CA TRP A 335 -22.21 13.22 -7.27
C TRP A 335 -23.34 13.32 -8.30
N GLY A 336 -23.73 12.19 -8.89
CA GLY A 336 -24.79 12.10 -9.91
C GLY A 336 -24.29 11.81 -11.32
N GLY A 337 -22.97 11.79 -11.56
CA GLY A 337 -22.41 11.25 -12.80
C GLY A 337 -22.57 9.73 -12.83
N SER A 338 -23.46 9.20 -13.67
CA SER A 338 -23.56 7.77 -13.94
C SER A 338 -22.68 7.44 -15.15
N PRO A 339 -21.48 6.85 -15.00
CA PRO A 339 -20.82 6.26 -16.15
C PRO A 339 -21.70 5.14 -16.71
N SER A 340 -21.63 4.92 -18.02
CA SER A 340 -22.34 3.81 -18.65
C SER A 340 -21.89 2.47 -18.06
N ALA A 341 -22.81 1.51 -17.92
CA ALA A 341 -22.51 0.15 -17.42
C ALA A 341 -21.36 -0.55 -18.18
N SER A 342 -21.11 -0.16 -19.43
CA SER A 342 -19.95 -0.59 -20.24
C SER A 342 -18.60 -0.15 -19.65
N THR A 343 -18.51 1.05 -19.07
CA THR A 343 -17.28 1.59 -18.47
C THR A 343 -16.94 0.86 -17.16
N VAL A 344 -17.96 0.49 -16.39
CA VAL A 344 -17.83 -0.29 -15.15
C VAL A 344 -17.26 -1.70 -15.44
N LEU A 345 -17.78 -2.37 -16.47
CA LEU A 345 -17.32 -3.70 -16.89
C LEU A 345 -15.94 -3.67 -17.56
N MET A 346 -15.56 -2.56 -18.22
CA MET A 346 -14.23 -2.42 -18.84
C MET A 346 -13.07 -2.36 -17.84
N ASP A 347 -13.29 -1.85 -16.62
CA ASP A 347 -12.25 -1.75 -15.58
C ASP A 347 -12.19 -3.01 -14.69
N PHE A 348 -13.07 -3.99 -14.93
CA PHE A 348 -13.14 -5.27 -14.21
C PHE A 348 -12.47 -6.38 -15.03
N SER A 349 -11.30 -6.85 -14.59
CA SER A 349 -10.57 -7.92 -15.26
C SER A 349 -10.29 -9.09 -14.33
N TRP A 350 -10.86 -10.25 -14.66
CA TRP A 350 -10.57 -11.53 -13.99
C TRP A 350 -9.08 -11.89 -14.02
N TYR A 351 -8.32 -11.31 -14.95
CA TYR A 351 -6.88 -11.50 -15.05
C TYR A 351 -6.15 -11.22 -13.72
N TYR A 352 -6.61 -10.24 -12.94
CA TYR A 352 -5.96 -9.86 -11.69
C TYR A 352 -6.06 -10.90 -10.57
N VAL A 353 -7.03 -11.82 -10.64
CA VAL A 353 -7.28 -12.86 -9.63
C VAL A 353 -7.13 -14.28 -10.18
N SER A 354 -6.76 -14.43 -11.45
CA SER A 354 -6.63 -15.73 -12.14
C SER A 354 -5.27 -15.96 -12.80
N ARG A 355 -4.32 -15.03 -12.68
CA ARG A 355 -2.99 -15.16 -13.27
C ARG A 355 -2.12 -16.16 -12.49
N GLY A 356 -1.40 -17.03 -13.21
CA GLY A 356 -0.39 -17.91 -12.62
C GLY A 356 -0.98 -18.93 -11.66
N LEU A 357 -0.53 -18.93 -10.40
CA LEU A 357 -1.04 -19.81 -9.35
C LEU A 357 -2.37 -19.33 -8.75
N ASP A 358 -2.74 -18.06 -8.94
CA ASP A 358 -3.95 -17.50 -8.32
C ASP A 358 -5.23 -18.16 -8.81
N ARG A 359 -5.29 -18.67 -10.05
CA ARG A 359 -6.43 -19.47 -10.53
C ARG A 359 -6.66 -20.73 -9.68
N TYR A 360 -5.58 -21.39 -9.25
CA TYR A 360 -5.69 -22.58 -8.41
C TYR A 360 -6.04 -22.18 -6.98
N LEU A 361 -5.44 -21.10 -6.45
CA LEU A 361 -5.85 -20.54 -5.17
C LEU A 361 -7.32 -20.09 -5.19
N LEU A 362 -7.84 -19.64 -6.33
CA LEU A 362 -9.22 -19.22 -6.48
C LEU A 362 -10.14 -20.43 -6.38
N THR A 363 -9.80 -21.52 -7.08
CA THR A 363 -10.51 -22.80 -6.96
C THR A 363 -10.48 -23.32 -5.52
N VAL A 364 -9.30 -23.38 -4.89
CA VAL A 364 -9.15 -23.84 -3.50
C VAL A 364 -9.89 -22.93 -2.52
N GLY A 365 -9.85 -21.62 -2.74
CA GLY A 365 -10.58 -20.64 -1.94
C GLY A 365 -12.09 -20.79 -2.07
N VAL A 366 -12.62 -21.02 -3.28
CA VAL A 366 -14.05 -21.30 -3.49
C VAL A 366 -14.44 -22.61 -2.81
N LEU A 367 -13.65 -23.68 -2.96
CA LEU A 367 -13.89 -24.93 -2.25
C LEU A 367 -13.88 -24.73 -0.74
N GLY A 368 -12.95 -23.94 -0.20
CA GLY A 368 -12.91 -23.61 1.22
C GLY A 368 -14.08 -22.76 1.70
N ALA A 369 -14.55 -21.83 0.88
CA ALA A 369 -15.78 -21.09 1.15
C ALA A 369 -16.99 -22.04 1.22
N LEU A 370 -17.09 -23.00 0.29
CA LEU A 370 -18.16 -24.01 0.29
C LEU A 370 -18.08 -24.93 1.51
N VAL A 371 -16.89 -25.46 1.84
CA VAL A 371 -16.70 -26.31 3.03
C VAL A 371 -17.09 -25.53 4.29
N ALA A 372 -16.58 -24.32 4.46
CA ALA A 372 -16.91 -23.47 5.60
C ALA A 372 -18.41 -23.10 5.64
N TRP A 373 -19.05 -22.91 4.48
CA TRP A 373 -20.50 -22.71 4.39
C TRP A 373 -21.26 -23.94 4.88
N PHE A 374 -20.89 -25.15 4.43
CA PHE A 374 -21.55 -26.40 4.85
C PHE A 374 -21.29 -26.73 6.33
N GLU A 375 -20.10 -26.41 6.84
CA GLU A 375 -19.76 -26.47 8.27
C GLU A 375 -20.40 -25.34 9.09
N ARG A 376 -21.13 -24.42 8.45
CA ARG A 376 -21.83 -23.29 9.06
C ARG A 376 -20.89 -22.35 9.83
N GLU A 377 -19.67 -22.23 9.35
CA GLU A 377 -18.67 -21.33 9.91
C GLU A 377 -19.05 -19.88 9.64
N ARG A 378 -19.20 -19.11 10.73
CA ARG A 378 -19.70 -17.73 10.69
C ARG A 378 -18.83 -16.80 9.86
N PHE A 379 -17.51 -16.99 9.92
CA PHE A 379 -16.57 -16.11 9.24
C PHE A 379 -16.79 -16.10 7.72
N THR A 380 -17.25 -17.21 7.14
CA THR A 380 -17.52 -17.28 5.69
C THR A 380 -18.65 -16.38 5.26
N TRP A 381 -19.72 -16.28 6.06
CA TRP A 381 -20.81 -15.36 5.78
C TRP A 381 -20.36 -13.90 5.86
N VAL A 382 -19.51 -13.57 6.84
CA VAL A 382 -18.93 -12.22 6.96
C VAL A 382 -18.13 -11.90 5.71
N LEU A 383 -17.25 -12.81 5.26
CA LEU A 383 -16.41 -12.60 4.08
C LEU A 383 -17.23 -12.50 2.79
N LEU A 384 -18.28 -13.31 2.62
CA LEU A 384 -19.16 -13.25 1.45
C LEU A 384 -19.95 -11.93 1.38
N ILE A 385 -20.53 -11.51 2.50
CA ILE A 385 -21.25 -10.23 2.59
C ILE A 385 -20.26 -9.07 2.40
N TRP A 386 -19.06 -9.17 2.95
CA TRP A 386 -18.03 -8.16 2.75
C TRP A 386 -17.63 -8.03 1.29
N LEU A 387 -17.39 -9.14 0.58
CA LEU A 387 -17.12 -9.11 -0.87
C LEU A 387 -18.26 -8.45 -1.66
N GLY A 388 -19.51 -8.78 -1.33
CA GLY A 388 -20.69 -8.14 -1.91
C GLY A 388 -20.75 -6.64 -1.61
N ALA A 389 -20.45 -6.24 -0.37
CA ALA A 389 -20.39 -4.83 0.04
C ALA A 389 -19.27 -4.09 -0.70
N LEU A 390 -18.09 -4.68 -0.87
CA LEU A 390 -17.00 -4.10 -1.65
C LEU A 390 -17.41 -3.88 -3.11
N PHE A 391 -18.13 -4.84 -3.70
CA PHE A 391 -18.64 -4.73 -5.06
C PHE A 391 -19.64 -3.58 -5.22
N ILE A 392 -20.58 -3.45 -4.27
CA ILE A 392 -21.56 -2.34 -4.25
C ILE A 392 -20.88 -0.99 -4.00
N ILE A 393 -19.98 -0.91 -3.02
CA ILE A 393 -19.23 0.34 -2.70
C ILE A 393 -18.40 0.79 -3.91
N THR A 394 -17.88 -0.16 -4.69
CA THR A 394 -17.09 0.13 -5.90
C THR A 394 -17.95 0.53 -7.09
N ASN A 395 -19.14 -0.04 -7.21
CA ASN A 395 -20.04 0.15 -8.34
C ASN A 395 -21.46 0.55 -7.86
N PRO A 396 -21.61 1.66 -7.12
CA PRO A 396 -22.89 2.04 -6.51
C PRO A 396 -23.99 2.29 -7.56
N SER A 397 -23.60 2.71 -8.77
CA SER A 397 -24.51 2.92 -9.89
C SER A 397 -25.30 1.66 -10.30
N LEU A 398 -24.76 0.44 -10.08
CA LEU A 398 -25.44 -0.82 -10.39
C LEU A 398 -26.71 -1.06 -9.55
N VAL A 399 -26.81 -0.41 -8.39
CA VAL A 399 -27.97 -0.47 -7.49
C VAL A 399 -28.69 0.88 -7.38
N GLY A 400 -28.40 1.81 -8.29
CA GLY A 400 -29.01 3.14 -8.31
C GLY A 400 -28.51 4.09 -7.22
N LEU A 401 -27.38 3.79 -6.58
CA LEU A 401 -26.78 4.66 -5.55
C LEU A 401 -25.76 5.63 -6.17
N PRO A 402 -25.62 6.85 -5.63
CA PRO A 402 -24.56 7.79 -6.02
C PRO A 402 -23.21 7.39 -5.40
N GLY A 403 -22.12 8.03 -5.87
CA GLY A 403 -20.78 7.86 -5.29
C GLY A 403 -19.80 7.06 -6.15
N GLU A 404 -20.06 6.93 -7.44
CA GLU A 404 -19.14 6.28 -8.38
C GLU A 404 -17.76 6.97 -8.37
N GLY A 405 -16.68 6.20 -8.44
CA GLY A 405 -15.31 6.72 -8.41
C GLY A 405 -14.70 6.90 -7.02
N LEU A 406 -15.45 6.68 -5.93
CA LEU A 406 -14.88 6.59 -4.57
C LEU A 406 -13.80 5.51 -4.47
N THR A 407 -14.01 4.41 -5.19
CA THR A 407 -13.10 3.27 -5.37
C THR A 407 -13.15 2.82 -6.83
N ASN A 408 -12.30 1.87 -7.21
CA ASN A 408 -12.31 1.27 -8.55
C ASN A 408 -12.18 -0.25 -8.47
N ASN A 409 -12.58 -0.93 -9.55
CA ASN A 409 -12.63 -2.39 -9.61
C ASN A 409 -11.24 -3.02 -9.42
N ILE A 410 -10.18 -2.36 -9.89
CA ILE A 410 -8.80 -2.80 -9.66
C ILE A 410 -8.49 -2.87 -8.17
N ALA A 411 -8.73 -1.79 -7.40
CA ALA A 411 -8.44 -1.73 -5.96
C ALA A 411 -9.21 -2.79 -5.17
N MET A 412 -10.47 -3.04 -5.53
CA MET A 412 -11.27 -4.12 -4.95
C MET A 412 -10.68 -5.49 -5.28
N LEU A 413 -10.47 -5.80 -6.57
CA LEU A 413 -10.02 -7.13 -7.03
C LEU A 413 -8.67 -7.51 -6.43
N ILE A 414 -7.73 -6.56 -6.35
CA ILE A 414 -6.41 -6.83 -5.75
C ILE A 414 -6.44 -6.97 -4.22
N THR A 415 -7.59 -6.75 -3.57
CA THR A 415 -7.81 -7.02 -2.14
C THR A 415 -8.43 -8.40 -1.90
N TRP A 416 -9.00 -9.05 -2.93
CA TRP A 416 -9.69 -10.33 -2.80
C TRP A 416 -8.79 -11.51 -2.39
N PHE A 417 -7.46 -11.36 -2.48
CA PHE A 417 -6.54 -12.35 -1.94
C PHE A 417 -6.74 -12.57 -0.43
N ILE A 418 -7.24 -11.57 0.32
CA ILE A 418 -7.51 -11.69 1.76
C ILE A 418 -8.55 -12.79 2.04
N PRO A 419 -9.82 -12.69 1.59
CA PRO A 419 -10.81 -13.75 1.82
C PRO A 419 -10.40 -15.07 1.15
N GLN A 420 -9.82 -15.01 -0.04
CA GLN A 420 -9.35 -16.20 -0.77
C GLN A 420 -8.32 -17.00 0.03
N ALA A 421 -7.33 -16.33 0.63
CA ALA A 421 -6.31 -16.98 1.45
C ALA A 421 -6.86 -17.49 2.78
N ILE A 422 -7.84 -16.80 3.39
CA ILE A 422 -8.53 -17.29 4.59
C ILE A 422 -9.28 -18.59 4.30
N TRP A 423 -10.11 -18.62 3.24
CA TRP A 423 -10.83 -19.83 2.85
C TRP A 423 -9.91 -20.97 2.43
N SER A 424 -8.85 -20.65 1.67
CA SER A 424 -7.85 -21.64 1.29
C SER A 424 -7.12 -22.21 2.51
N GLY A 425 -6.76 -21.36 3.47
CA GLY A 425 -6.15 -21.80 4.72
C GLY A 425 -7.09 -22.68 5.55
N PHE A 426 -8.38 -22.35 5.57
CA PHE A 426 -9.39 -23.11 6.29
C PHE A 426 -9.55 -24.53 5.72
N VAL A 427 -9.73 -24.66 4.40
CA VAL A 427 -9.90 -26.00 3.80
C VAL A 427 -8.65 -26.86 3.93
N LEU A 428 -7.44 -26.28 3.85
CA LEU A 428 -6.19 -27.01 4.10
C LEU A 428 -6.10 -27.51 5.54
N ASP A 429 -6.56 -26.72 6.51
CA ASP A 429 -6.64 -27.13 7.92
C ASP A 429 -7.64 -28.28 8.12
N THR A 430 -8.86 -28.15 7.59
CA THR A 430 -9.88 -29.19 7.65
C THR A 430 -9.43 -30.49 6.97
N LEU A 431 -8.76 -30.41 5.82
CA LEU A 431 -8.21 -31.57 5.14
C LEU A 431 -7.11 -32.25 5.95
N LEU A 432 -6.23 -31.48 6.60
CA LEU A 432 -5.22 -32.02 7.49
C LEU A 432 -5.86 -32.74 8.69
N GLU A 433 -6.89 -32.16 9.30
CA GLU A 433 -7.62 -32.79 10.40
C GLU A 433 -8.28 -34.11 9.96
N ALA A 434 -8.95 -34.12 8.81
CA ALA A 434 -9.55 -35.33 8.25
C ALA A 434 -8.49 -36.40 7.92
N TRP A 435 -7.34 -36.01 7.37
CA TRP A 435 -6.27 -36.95 7.04
C TRP A 435 -5.62 -37.58 8.27
N LEU A 436 -5.41 -36.78 9.33
CA LEU A 436 -4.91 -37.29 10.61
C LEU A 436 -5.91 -38.24 11.26
N ALA A 437 -7.21 -37.93 11.19
CA ALA A 437 -8.26 -38.80 11.72
C ALA A 437 -8.37 -40.14 10.97
N ALA A 438 -8.12 -40.15 9.65
CA ALA A 438 -8.19 -41.35 8.82
C ALA A 438 -7.01 -42.32 9.04
N LEU A 439 -5.88 -41.85 9.59
CA LEU A 439 -4.63 -42.63 9.74
C LEU A 439 -4.07 -42.54 11.17
N PRO A 440 -4.80 -43.06 12.18
CA PRO A 440 -4.36 -42.99 13.57
C PRO A 440 -3.02 -43.71 13.76
N GLY A 441 -2.10 -43.11 14.52
CA GLY A 441 -0.75 -43.64 14.79
C GLY A 441 0.27 -43.43 13.66
N LYS A 442 -0.13 -42.82 12.54
CA LYS A 442 0.76 -42.46 11.41
C LYS A 442 0.94 -40.96 11.25
N GLU A 443 0.69 -40.18 12.31
CA GLU A 443 0.70 -38.71 12.27
C GLU A 443 2.04 -38.16 11.77
N LYS A 444 3.15 -38.79 12.18
CA LYS A 444 4.50 -38.42 11.72
C LYS A 444 4.64 -38.49 10.19
N TRP A 445 4.04 -39.50 9.55
CA TRP A 445 4.07 -39.65 8.10
C TRP A 445 3.16 -38.65 7.40
N CYS A 446 1.99 -38.34 7.98
CA CYS A 446 1.11 -37.28 7.48
C CYS A 446 1.82 -35.92 7.51
N TYR A 447 2.44 -35.57 8.64
CA TYR A 447 3.20 -34.33 8.77
C TYR A 447 4.44 -34.29 7.87
N ALA A 448 5.18 -35.39 7.71
CA ALA A 448 6.33 -35.46 6.81
C ALA A 448 5.89 -35.24 5.35
N THR A 449 4.82 -35.92 4.93
CA THR A 449 4.27 -35.78 3.57
C THR A 449 3.72 -34.38 3.35
N LEU A 450 2.98 -33.81 4.30
CA LEU A 450 2.52 -32.42 4.25
C LEU A 450 3.69 -31.45 4.11
N THR A 451 4.76 -31.66 4.87
CA THR A 451 5.96 -30.80 4.83
C THR A 451 6.58 -30.85 3.43
N ILE A 452 6.73 -32.03 2.84
CA ILE A 452 7.25 -32.19 1.47
C ILE A 452 6.35 -31.46 0.46
N LEU A 453 5.03 -31.66 0.54
CA LEU A 453 4.06 -31.02 -0.37
C LEU A 453 4.08 -29.49 -0.23
N LEU A 454 4.10 -28.98 0.99
CA LEU A 454 4.16 -27.54 1.24
C LEU A 454 5.51 -26.95 0.82
N SER A 455 6.62 -27.66 1.04
CA SER A 455 7.94 -27.23 0.56
C SER A 455 7.98 -27.17 -0.97
N ALA A 456 7.45 -28.18 -1.66
CA ALA A 456 7.33 -28.16 -3.12
C ALA A 456 6.45 -27.00 -3.60
N LEU A 457 5.29 -26.79 -2.96
CA LEU A 457 4.41 -25.65 -3.25
C LEU A 457 5.09 -24.30 -3.02
N CYS A 458 5.86 -24.16 -1.93
CA CYS A 458 6.60 -22.94 -1.62
C CYS A 458 7.71 -22.69 -2.65
N LEU A 459 8.42 -23.72 -3.12
CA LEU A 459 9.44 -23.58 -4.17
C LEU A 459 8.83 -23.14 -5.50
N VAL A 460 7.72 -23.78 -5.91
CA VAL A 460 7.00 -23.40 -7.12
C VAL A 460 6.45 -21.98 -6.98
N GLY A 461 5.78 -21.67 -5.88
CA GLY A 461 5.24 -20.33 -5.62
C GLY A 461 6.32 -19.24 -5.58
N ALA A 462 7.44 -19.49 -4.91
CA ALA A 462 8.58 -18.58 -4.88
C ALA A 462 9.11 -18.31 -6.30
N SER A 463 9.20 -19.34 -7.17
CA SER A 463 9.65 -19.15 -8.56
C SER A 463 8.72 -18.25 -9.36
N TYR A 464 7.40 -18.34 -9.17
CA TYR A 464 6.43 -17.44 -9.78
C TYR A 464 6.52 -16.01 -9.21
N GLN A 465 6.75 -15.88 -7.91
CA GLN A 465 6.87 -14.57 -7.26
C GLN A 465 8.17 -13.84 -7.63
N LEU A 466 9.26 -14.56 -7.93
CA LEU A 466 10.50 -13.97 -8.42
C LEU A 466 10.29 -13.21 -9.75
N VAL A 467 9.37 -13.68 -10.59
CA VAL A 467 9.01 -13.03 -11.86
C VAL A 467 7.73 -12.19 -11.75
N ALA A 468 7.29 -11.84 -10.54
CA ALA A 468 6.12 -10.99 -10.32
C ALA A 468 6.35 -9.53 -10.74
N LEU A 469 7.62 -9.09 -10.80
CA LEU A 469 7.98 -7.77 -11.31
C LEU A 469 7.62 -7.69 -12.80
N ASN A 470 6.71 -6.79 -13.15
CA ASN A 470 6.35 -6.55 -14.54
C ASN A 470 7.43 -5.69 -15.22
N PRO A 471 8.14 -6.18 -16.25
CA PRO A 471 9.15 -5.39 -16.94
C PRO A 471 8.58 -4.12 -17.59
N ASP A 472 7.32 -4.17 -18.07
CA ASP A 472 6.66 -2.98 -18.65
C ASP A 472 6.43 -1.86 -17.63
N CYS A 473 6.52 -2.20 -16.35
CA CYS A 473 6.38 -1.26 -15.26
C CYS A 473 7.72 -0.61 -14.85
N VAL A 474 8.85 -1.09 -15.33
CA VAL A 474 10.15 -0.51 -15.04
C VAL A 474 10.33 0.72 -15.90
N LEU A 475 10.59 1.88 -15.27
CA LEU A 475 10.76 3.16 -15.97
C LEU A 475 12.23 3.62 -15.99
N ALA A 476 13.10 3.03 -15.17
CA ALA A 476 14.50 3.43 -15.12
C ALA A 476 15.40 2.20 -14.94
N LEU A 477 16.53 2.19 -15.65
CA LEU A 477 17.59 1.22 -15.49
C LEU A 477 18.79 1.85 -14.77
N GLN A 478 19.79 1.04 -14.42
CA GLN A 478 20.97 1.53 -13.70
C GLN A 478 21.71 2.66 -14.46
N ALA A 479 21.70 2.63 -15.79
CA ALA A 479 22.30 3.68 -16.62
C ALA A 479 21.59 5.04 -16.47
N ASP A 480 20.28 5.04 -16.17
CA ASP A 480 19.51 6.26 -15.89
C ASP A 480 19.93 6.89 -14.56
N SER A 481 20.28 6.11 -13.55
CA SER A 481 20.77 6.64 -12.26
C SER A 481 22.02 7.50 -12.42
N GLU A 482 22.95 7.10 -13.29
CA GLU A 482 24.16 7.89 -13.60
C GLU A 482 23.81 9.19 -14.34
N GLY A 483 22.89 9.12 -15.32
CA GLY A 483 22.40 10.30 -16.03
C GLY A 483 21.69 11.30 -15.12
N LEU A 484 20.87 10.81 -14.19
CA LEU A 484 20.17 11.62 -13.19
C LEU A 484 21.15 12.30 -12.21
N ALA A 485 22.20 11.58 -11.78
CA ALA A 485 23.27 12.16 -10.97
C ALA A 485 24.06 13.25 -11.74
N TRP A 486 24.31 13.03 -13.03
CA TRP A 486 24.94 14.04 -13.88
C TRP A 486 24.09 15.31 -13.98
N ILE A 487 22.76 15.17 -14.19
CA ILE A 487 21.82 16.29 -14.22
C ILE A 487 21.90 17.10 -12.94
N GLU A 488 21.87 16.42 -11.79
CA GLU A 488 21.92 17.07 -10.49
C GLU A 488 23.20 17.91 -10.30
N ALA A 489 24.34 17.41 -10.78
CA ALA A 489 25.64 18.05 -10.61
C ALA A 489 25.97 19.14 -11.64
N HIS A 490 25.41 19.09 -12.85
CA HIS A 490 25.89 19.91 -13.99
C HIS A 490 24.88 20.89 -14.58
N THR A 491 23.62 20.86 -14.14
CA THR A 491 22.59 21.77 -14.68
C THR A 491 22.05 22.68 -13.60
N ALA A 492 21.45 23.81 -13.98
CA ALA A 492 20.88 24.73 -13.01
C ALA A 492 19.62 24.14 -12.34
N SER A 493 19.28 24.60 -11.15
CA SER A 493 18.12 24.09 -10.39
C SER A 493 16.77 24.34 -11.08
N GLU A 494 16.71 25.42 -11.84
CA GLU A 494 15.56 25.92 -12.59
C GLU A 494 15.48 25.35 -14.01
N SER A 495 16.45 24.51 -14.41
CA SER A 495 16.51 23.95 -15.75
C SER A 495 15.26 23.14 -16.08
N TYR A 496 14.80 23.27 -17.32
CA TYR A 496 13.61 22.61 -17.84
C TYR A 496 13.98 21.54 -18.88
N PHE A 497 13.46 20.33 -18.67
CA PHE A 497 13.77 19.14 -19.48
C PHE A 497 12.57 18.68 -20.31
N LEU A 498 12.81 18.40 -21.59
CA LEU A 498 11.97 17.52 -22.39
C LEU A 498 12.33 16.06 -22.11
N ILE A 499 11.34 15.25 -21.78
CA ILE A 499 11.43 13.80 -21.60
C ILE A 499 10.43 13.07 -22.50
N ASN A 500 10.70 11.80 -22.79
CA ASN A 500 9.76 10.95 -23.52
C ASN A 500 8.49 10.71 -22.69
N SER A 501 7.32 11.03 -23.27
CA SER A 501 6.03 10.88 -22.60
C SER A 501 5.01 10.10 -23.42
N ARG A 502 3.97 9.59 -22.76
CA ARG A 502 2.79 9.00 -23.41
C ARG A 502 1.54 9.21 -22.57
N ARG A 503 0.38 9.06 -23.21
CA ARG A 503 -0.91 8.97 -22.51
C ARG A 503 -0.95 7.72 -21.62
N TRP A 504 -1.37 7.88 -20.36
CA TRP A 504 -1.44 6.81 -19.36
C TRP A 504 -2.87 6.43 -19.00
N GLN A 505 -3.64 7.35 -18.43
CA GLN A 505 -5.01 7.10 -17.98
C GLN A 505 -5.88 8.32 -18.22
N GLY A 506 -6.96 8.19 -19.00
CA GLY A 506 -7.84 9.32 -19.29
C GLY A 506 -7.04 10.45 -19.97
N GLU A 507 -7.00 11.64 -19.37
CA GLU A 507 -6.25 12.80 -19.88
C GLU A 507 -4.82 12.90 -19.32
N ILE A 508 -4.41 11.93 -18.47
CA ILE A 508 -3.15 11.96 -17.74
C ILE A 508 -2.03 11.41 -18.63
N TYR A 509 -0.91 12.12 -18.67
CA TYR A 509 0.35 11.73 -19.31
C TYR A 509 1.34 11.23 -18.25
N MET A 510 2.23 10.34 -18.67
CA MET A 510 3.35 9.84 -17.87
C MET A 510 4.64 9.93 -18.69
N GLY A 511 5.78 10.03 -18.03
CA GLY A 511 7.07 9.73 -18.67
C GLY A 511 7.22 8.24 -18.95
N THR A 512 8.02 7.89 -19.95
CA THR A 512 8.17 6.50 -20.45
C THR A 512 9.53 5.87 -20.16
N ASP A 513 10.48 6.68 -19.68
CA ASP A 513 11.85 6.28 -19.38
C ASP A 513 12.36 6.98 -18.10
N GLY A 514 13.68 6.88 -17.86
CA GLY A 514 14.35 7.43 -16.69
C GLY A 514 14.15 8.94 -16.51
N GLY A 515 13.79 9.66 -17.58
CA GLY A 515 13.53 11.09 -17.54
C GLY A 515 12.37 11.44 -16.60
N TYR A 516 11.43 10.52 -16.39
CA TYR A 516 10.32 10.74 -15.46
C TYR A 516 10.76 10.89 -14.00
N TRP A 517 12.00 10.47 -13.69
CA TRP A 517 12.60 10.61 -12.37
C TRP A 517 13.39 11.90 -12.17
N ILE A 518 13.55 12.74 -13.20
CA ILE A 518 14.26 14.03 -13.08
C ILE A 518 13.59 14.91 -12.01
N THR A 519 12.30 15.21 -12.16
CA THR A 519 11.58 16.04 -11.18
C THR A 519 11.71 15.52 -9.73
N PRO A 520 11.35 14.26 -9.39
CA PRO A 520 11.42 13.79 -8.02
C PRO A 520 12.84 13.62 -7.46
N LEU A 521 13.88 13.43 -8.28
CA LEU A 521 15.24 13.18 -7.80
C LEU A 521 16.16 14.40 -7.86
N THR A 522 15.94 15.31 -8.79
CA THR A 522 16.83 16.46 -8.99
C THR A 522 16.11 17.81 -8.80
N GLY A 523 14.79 17.81 -8.59
CA GLY A 523 13.97 19.03 -8.44
C GLY A 523 13.80 19.87 -9.71
N ARG A 524 14.36 19.43 -10.85
CA ARG A 524 14.30 20.13 -12.13
C ARG A 524 13.00 19.81 -12.84
N ARG A 525 12.49 20.77 -13.61
CA ARG A 525 11.16 20.65 -14.23
C ARG A 525 11.23 19.72 -15.45
N THR A 526 10.14 19.00 -15.69
CA THR A 526 9.93 18.17 -16.89
C THR A 526 8.61 18.52 -17.57
N ASN A 527 8.50 18.29 -18.89
CA ASN A 527 7.26 18.54 -19.66
C ASN A 527 6.08 17.69 -19.16
N VAL A 528 6.35 16.62 -18.41
CA VAL A 528 5.35 15.87 -17.65
C VAL A 528 5.82 15.78 -16.21
N PRO A 529 5.19 16.51 -15.26
CA PRO A 529 5.48 16.35 -13.84
C PRO A 529 4.96 15.00 -13.32
N PRO A 530 5.37 14.55 -12.12
CA PRO A 530 4.76 13.41 -11.45
C PRO A 530 3.23 13.48 -11.49
N ALA A 531 2.55 12.35 -11.65
CA ALA A 531 1.09 12.21 -11.83
C ALA A 531 0.24 12.54 -10.56
N LEU A 532 0.59 13.65 -9.91
CA LEU A 532 -0.10 14.38 -8.86
C LEU A 532 -0.84 15.60 -9.41
N TYR A 533 -0.42 16.12 -10.57
CA TYR A 533 -0.99 17.32 -11.18
C TYR A 533 -2.51 17.25 -11.48
N PRO A 534 -3.15 16.06 -11.69
CA PRO A 534 -4.61 15.99 -11.77
C PRO A 534 -5.34 16.34 -10.47
N LEU A 535 -4.61 16.43 -9.34
CA LEU A 535 -5.13 16.97 -8.09
C LEU A 535 -5.12 18.51 -8.06
N GLY A 536 -4.57 19.19 -9.07
CA GLY A 536 -4.65 20.63 -9.25
C GLY A 536 -5.95 21.05 -9.94
N THR A 537 -5.83 21.96 -10.89
CA THR A 537 -6.95 22.45 -11.71
C THR A 537 -7.13 21.57 -12.97
N ARG A 538 -8.34 21.59 -13.54
CA ARG A 538 -8.61 20.86 -14.80
C ARG A 538 -7.87 21.51 -15.96
N GLU A 539 -7.74 22.83 -15.92
CA GLU A 539 -7.02 23.66 -16.88
C GLU A 539 -5.54 23.26 -16.94
N ALA A 540 -4.86 23.15 -15.80
CA ALA A 540 -3.46 22.71 -15.75
C ALA A 540 -3.28 21.29 -16.31
N THR A 541 -4.24 20.39 -16.05
CA THR A 541 -4.22 19.03 -16.61
C THR A 541 -4.36 19.04 -18.13
N ALA A 542 -5.27 19.86 -18.65
CA ALA A 542 -5.50 20.02 -20.09
C ALA A 542 -4.30 20.68 -20.79
N GLU A 543 -3.65 21.66 -20.16
CA GLU A 543 -2.44 22.33 -20.67
C GLU A 543 -1.28 21.34 -20.82
N ILE A 544 -1.02 20.50 -19.81
CA ILE A 544 0.01 19.46 -19.88
C ILE A 544 -0.30 18.47 -21.01
N LYS A 545 -1.56 18.07 -21.17
CA LYS A 545 -2.01 17.21 -22.28
C LYS A 545 -1.73 17.87 -23.63
N ALA A 546 -2.21 19.09 -23.83
CA ALA A 546 -2.07 19.82 -25.10
C ALA A 546 -0.60 20.03 -25.46
N LEU A 547 0.23 20.42 -24.48
CA LEU A 547 1.66 20.57 -24.65
C LEU A 547 2.33 19.27 -25.12
N ASN A 548 1.99 18.13 -24.52
CA ASN A 548 2.62 16.86 -24.89
C ASN A 548 2.13 16.35 -26.26
N GLU A 549 0.86 16.57 -26.60
CA GLU A 549 0.33 16.27 -27.94
C GLU A 549 1.04 17.12 -29.01
N GLU A 550 1.23 18.41 -28.75
CA GLU A 550 1.98 19.31 -29.61
C GLU A 550 3.43 18.85 -29.79
N LEU A 551 4.16 18.63 -28.69
CA LEU A 551 5.57 18.22 -28.74
C LEU A 551 5.76 16.90 -29.48
N GLN A 552 4.90 15.91 -29.25
CA GLN A 552 4.97 14.61 -29.94
C GLN A 552 4.75 14.74 -31.45
N SER A 553 3.90 15.67 -31.90
CA SER A 553 3.69 15.93 -33.33
C SER A 553 4.94 16.49 -34.02
N LEU A 554 5.86 17.09 -33.26
CA LEU A 554 7.09 17.70 -33.76
C LEU A 554 8.31 16.77 -33.72
N TYR A 555 8.21 15.56 -33.15
CA TYR A 555 9.36 14.65 -33.04
C TYR A 555 9.94 14.23 -34.39
N ALA A 556 9.12 14.20 -35.44
CA ALA A 556 9.57 13.92 -36.81
C ALA A 556 10.20 15.16 -37.52
N THR A 557 10.12 16.35 -36.93
CA THR A 557 10.59 17.63 -37.51
C THR A 557 11.51 18.38 -36.53
N PRO A 558 12.78 17.97 -36.42
CA PRO A 558 13.70 18.41 -35.35
C PRO A 558 13.97 19.91 -35.32
N ALA A 559 13.97 20.56 -36.49
CA ALA A 559 14.13 22.01 -36.57
C ALA A 559 12.93 22.75 -35.97
N SER A 560 11.71 22.26 -36.24
CA SER A 560 10.48 22.79 -35.65
C SER A 560 10.41 22.49 -34.15
N LEU A 561 10.80 21.28 -33.75
CA LEU A 561 10.94 20.91 -32.34
C LEU A 561 11.92 21.85 -31.62
N TRP A 562 13.11 22.07 -32.17
CA TRP A 562 14.11 22.98 -31.59
C TRP A 562 13.56 24.39 -31.39
N GLN A 563 12.90 24.95 -32.42
CA GLN A 563 12.28 26.27 -32.30
C GLN A 563 11.24 26.30 -31.17
N ARG A 564 10.36 25.30 -31.12
CA ARG A 564 9.31 25.24 -30.12
C ARG A 564 9.86 25.06 -28.70
N LEU A 565 10.89 24.25 -28.52
CA LEU A 565 11.55 24.06 -27.23
C LEU A 565 12.18 25.37 -26.72
N ARG A 566 12.75 26.18 -27.62
CA ARG A 566 13.26 27.50 -27.25
C ARG A 566 12.17 28.47 -26.81
N GLU A 567 11.02 28.48 -27.48
CA GLU A 567 9.87 29.30 -27.10
C GLU A 567 9.34 28.92 -25.71
N LEU A 568 9.38 27.63 -25.38
CA LEU A 568 8.96 27.09 -24.08
C LEU A 568 10.02 27.24 -22.98
N GLY A 569 11.24 27.70 -23.31
CA GLY A 569 12.36 27.78 -22.38
C GLY A 569 12.84 26.41 -21.90
N VAL A 570 12.77 25.37 -22.74
CA VAL A 570 13.36 24.06 -22.45
C VAL A 570 14.86 24.14 -22.68
N ASP A 571 15.64 23.80 -21.66
CA ASP A 571 17.11 23.86 -21.69
C ASP A 571 17.73 22.54 -22.18
N TYR A 572 17.08 21.41 -21.88
CA TYR A 572 17.65 20.09 -22.14
C TYR A 572 16.61 19.08 -22.66
N ILE A 573 17.10 18.08 -23.41
CA ILE A 573 16.36 16.87 -23.77
C ILE A 573 17.04 15.68 -23.11
N TYR A 574 16.26 14.86 -22.40
CA TYR A 574 16.72 13.60 -21.82
C TYR A 574 16.19 12.42 -22.62
N LEU A 575 17.10 11.53 -23.04
CA LEU A 575 16.79 10.25 -23.65
C LEU A 575 17.27 9.14 -22.72
N GLY A 576 16.34 8.41 -22.12
CA GLY A 576 16.64 7.36 -21.15
C GLY A 576 16.98 6.01 -21.77
N ALA A 577 17.44 5.09 -20.92
CA ALA A 577 17.95 3.78 -21.34
C ALA A 577 16.91 2.85 -21.97
N LEU A 578 15.62 3.10 -21.73
CA LEU A 578 14.49 2.37 -22.34
C LEU A 578 14.14 2.89 -23.73
N GLY A 579 14.70 4.04 -24.14
CA GLY A 579 14.40 4.70 -25.40
C GLY A 579 13.02 5.34 -25.43
N GLY A 580 12.65 5.82 -26.61
CA GLY A 580 11.39 6.49 -26.85
C GLY A 580 11.25 6.97 -28.28
N PRO A 581 10.19 7.72 -28.60
CA PRO A 581 9.93 8.21 -29.95
C PRO A 581 10.90 9.30 -30.42
N LEU A 582 11.63 9.96 -29.52
CA LEU A 582 12.70 10.88 -29.89
C LEU A 582 13.93 10.12 -30.40
N ASP A 583 14.30 10.33 -31.67
CA ASP A 583 15.46 9.67 -32.28
C ASP A 583 16.79 10.38 -31.96
N PRO A 584 17.74 9.71 -31.27
CA PRO A 584 19.08 10.23 -31.01
C PRO A 584 19.84 10.71 -32.24
N GLN A 585 19.77 9.98 -33.36
CA GLN A 585 20.57 10.31 -34.55
C GLN A 585 20.10 11.61 -35.18
N THR A 586 18.79 11.75 -35.25
CA THR A 586 18.12 12.95 -35.75
C THR A 586 18.43 14.19 -34.90
N LEU A 587 18.47 14.05 -33.56
CA LEU A 587 18.87 15.14 -32.67
C LEU A 587 20.33 15.52 -32.85
N TYR A 588 21.24 14.54 -32.94
CA TYR A 588 22.66 14.77 -33.18
C TYR A 588 22.94 15.50 -34.50
N ALA A 589 22.18 15.19 -35.55
CA ALA A 589 22.32 15.82 -36.87
C ALA A 589 21.78 17.26 -36.93
N THR A 590 21.02 17.70 -35.92
CA THR A 590 20.36 19.01 -35.92
C THR A 590 21.20 20.05 -35.17
N PRO A 591 21.66 21.14 -35.82
CA PRO A 591 22.58 22.12 -35.20
C PRO A 591 22.10 22.77 -33.91
N GLY A 592 20.79 22.77 -33.65
CA GLY A 592 20.18 23.36 -32.45
C GLY A 592 20.28 22.51 -31.17
N PHE A 593 20.80 21.29 -31.27
CA PHE A 593 20.96 20.38 -30.14
C PHE A 593 22.43 19.99 -29.95
N ARG A 594 22.94 20.14 -28.73
CA ARG A 594 24.34 19.82 -28.39
C ARG A 594 24.39 18.70 -27.38
N LEU A 595 25.01 17.58 -27.75
CA LEU A 595 25.22 16.47 -26.81
C LEU A 595 26.13 16.90 -25.65
N ARG A 596 25.65 16.75 -24.41
CA ARG A 596 26.39 17.09 -23.18
C ARG A 596 26.78 15.86 -22.34
N TYR A 597 25.99 14.80 -22.42
CA TYR A 597 26.24 13.57 -21.69
C TYR A 597 25.87 12.35 -22.55
N ASN A 598 26.68 11.29 -22.48
CA ASN A 598 26.44 10.03 -23.14
C ASN A 598 27.13 8.88 -22.39
N ASN A 599 26.36 7.87 -21.96
CA ASN A 599 26.89 6.60 -21.41
C ASN A 599 26.41 5.38 -22.21
N ALA A 600 26.28 5.53 -23.53
CA ALA A 600 25.79 4.56 -24.51
C ALA A 600 24.29 4.19 -24.42
N ARG A 601 23.67 4.27 -23.23
CA ARG A 601 22.23 4.04 -23.05
C ARG A 601 21.44 5.31 -22.75
N VAL A 602 22.06 6.28 -22.10
CA VAL A 602 21.43 7.58 -21.77
C VAL A 602 22.16 8.68 -22.50
N GLN A 603 21.39 9.63 -23.03
CA GLN A 603 21.92 10.81 -23.70
C GLN A 603 21.19 12.07 -23.23
N ILE A 604 21.95 13.14 -23.03
CA ILE A 604 21.40 14.45 -22.65
C ILE A 604 21.89 15.48 -23.64
N TYR A 605 20.95 16.15 -24.29
CA TYR A 605 21.20 17.21 -25.26
C TYR A 605 20.82 18.55 -24.65
N GLU A 606 21.69 19.54 -24.77
CA GLU A 606 21.39 20.95 -24.49
C GLU A 606 20.70 21.57 -25.72
N VAL A 607 19.67 22.37 -25.47
CA VAL A 607 18.97 23.17 -26.48
C VAL A 607 19.70 24.50 -26.61
N THR A 608 20.50 24.67 -27.67
CA THR A 608 21.40 25.82 -27.77
C THR A 608 20.65 27.09 -28.19
N ALA A 609 21.00 28.22 -27.57
CA ALA A 609 20.78 29.53 -28.20
C ALA A 609 21.71 29.65 -29.42
N LYS A 610 21.19 30.17 -30.54
CA LYS A 610 21.94 30.30 -31.80
C LYS A 610 23.34 30.87 -31.63
#